data_AF-A0A2D7VXL7-F1
#
_entry.id   AF-A0A2D7VXL7-F1
#
_cell.length_a   1.000
_cell.length_b   1.000
_cell.length_c   1.000
_cell.angle_alpha   90.00
_cell.angle_beta   90.00
_cell.angle_gamma   90.00
#
_symmetry.space_group_name_H-M   'P 1'
#
loop_
_entity.id
_entity.type
_entity.pdbx_description
1 polymer ?
#
loop_
_entity_poly.entity_id
_entity_poly.type
_entity_poly.pdbx_seq_one_letter_code
_entity_poly.pdbx_strand_id
1 'polypeptide(L)'
;MNFNFDGRHLLVDALCASSTNLNDPTSIVAFLEEIVRKIDMTMILPPVTVKFPHATSEMQRLLLNLELEGLADCQTAEAIREDLRQREEEAYGFSTFVMIAESHISIHTFPELNYFSFDCYSCKWFSADKIEEIIREYFQPVKTRIQLLKRRIPEIK
;
A
#
# COMPACT_ATOMS: atom_id res chain seq x y z
N MET A 1 -0.10 -34.12 -1.51
CA MET A 1 0.33 -33.42 -0.29
C MET A 1 -0.91 -33.12 0.52
N ASN A 2 -0.89 -33.46 1.82
CA ASN A 2 -1.88 -32.97 2.76
C ASN A 2 -1.50 -31.54 3.18
N PHE A 3 -2.49 -30.72 3.50
CA PHE A 3 -2.30 -29.32 3.85
C PHE A 3 -3.11 -29.02 5.11
N ASN A 4 -2.48 -28.37 6.09
CA ASN A 4 -3.16 -27.95 7.33
C ASN A 4 -4.09 -26.75 7.09
N PHE A 5 -3.80 -25.95 6.05
CA PHE A 5 -4.44 -24.67 5.81
C PHE A 5 -4.75 -24.47 4.33
N ASP A 6 -5.99 -24.08 4.01
CA ASP A 6 -6.44 -23.70 2.65
C ASP A 6 -6.30 -22.18 2.42
N GLY A 7 -5.11 -21.66 2.69
CA GLY A 7 -4.79 -20.25 2.54
C GLY A 7 -4.89 -19.75 1.11
N ARG A 8 -5.09 -18.44 0.97
CA ARG A 8 -5.29 -17.74 -0.31
C ARG A 8 -4.57 -16.41 -0.32
N HIS A 9 -4.12 -16.00 -1.51
CA HIS A 9 -3.57 -14.67 -1.75
C HIS A 9 -4.31 -14.06 -2.93
N LEU A 10 -5.12 -13.05 -2.62
CA LEU A 10 -5.83 -12.23 -3.59
C LEU A 10 -4.97 -11.02 -3.92
N LEU A 11 -4.67 -10.82 -5.20
CA LEU A 11 -4.01 -9.63 -5.71
C LEU A 11 -5.01 -8.86 -6.57
N VAL A 12 -5.12 -7.57 -6.33
CA VAL A 12 -6.04 -6.68 -7.04
C VAL A 12 -5.30 -5.46 -7.52
N ASP A 13 -5.34 -5.24 -8.82
CA ASP A 13 -4.93 -3.99 -9.44
C ASP A 13 -6.20 -3.25 -9.89
N ALA A 14 -6.37 -2.00 -9.50
CA ALA A 14 -7.62 -1.28 -9.73
C ALA A 14 -7.40 0.16 -10.19
N LEU A 15 -8.13 0.54 -11.24
CA LEU A 15 -8.29 1.93 -11.68
C LEU A 15 -9.61 2.47 -11.13
N CYS A 16 -9.55 3.64 -10.50
CA CYS A 16 -10.65 4.30 -9.80
C CYS A 16 -11.16 5.50 -10.59
N ALA A 17 -12.42 5.89 -10.34
CA ALA A 17 -12.99 7.09 -10.95
C ALA A 17 -12.47 8.38 -10.28
N SER A 18 -12.00 8.28 -9.03
CA SER A 18 -11.53 9.39 -8.20
C SER A 18 -10.34 8.96 -7.36
N SER A 19 -9.46 9.90 -7.06
CA SER A 19 -8.32 9.75 -6.17
C SER A 19 -8.60 10.13 -4.72
N THR A 20 -9.81 10.59 -4.39
CA THR A 20 -10.16 11.09 -3.04
C THR A 20 -9.77 10.12 -1.93
N ASN A 21 -10.24 8.86 -2.01
CA ASN A 21 -9.93 7.85 -0.99
C ASN A 21 -8.53 7.23 -1.16
N LEU A 22 -7.92 7.38 -2.34
CA LEU A 22 -6.53 6.97 -2.57
C LEU A 22 -5.55 7.91 -1.87
N ASN A 23 -5.94 9.16 -1.63
CA ASN A 23 -5.13 10.17 -0.97
C ASN A 23 -5.58 10.43 0.49
N ASP A 24 -6.45 9.58 1.04
CA ASP A 24 -6.89 9.69 2.43
C ASP A 24 -6.40 8.50 3.26
N PRO A 25 -5.35 8.68 4.09
CA PRO A 25 -4.83 7.59 4.92
C PRO A 25 -5.87 7.08 5.92
N THR A 26 -6.83 7.89 6.35
CA THR A 26 -7.89 7.44 7.27
C THR A 26 -8.84 6.46 6.59
N SER A 27 -9.29 6.76 5.37
CA SER A 27 -10.09 5.82 4.55
C SER A 27 -9.33 4.53 4.26
N ILE A 28 -8.03 4.61 3.97
CA ILE A 28 -7.19 3.43 3.70
C ILE A 28 -7.05 2.54 4.94
N VAL A 29 -6.83 3.14 6.12
CA VAL A 29 -6.78 2.39 7.39
C VAL A 29 -8.11 1.70 7.66
N ALA A 30 -9.23 2.43 7.57
CA ALA A 30 -10.56 1.88 7.79
C ALA A 30 -10.87 0.71 6.84
N PHE A 31 -10.51 0.84 5.57
CA PHE A 31 -10.62 -0.22 4.57
C PHE A 31 -9.89 -1.49 5.02
N LEU A 32 -8.62 -1.39 5.41
CA LEU A 32 -7.84 -2.57 5.84
C LEU A 32 -8.39 -3.20 7.12
N GLU A 33 -8.80 -2.39 8.11
CA GLU A 33 -9.40 -2.89 9.34
C GLU A 33 -10.72 -3.64 9.06
N GLU A 34 -11.54 -3.13 8.15
CA GLU A 34 -12.76 -3.80 7.72
C GLU A 34 -12.48 -5.13 7.03
N ILE A 35 -11.47 -5.19 6.15
CA ILE A 35 -11.04 -6.43 5.53
C ILE A 35 -10.65 -7.46 6.59
N VAL A 36 -9.79 -7.09 7.56
CA VAL A 36 -9.34 -7.98 8.64
C VAL A 36 -10.52 -8.54 9.44
N ARG A 37 -11.49 -7.68 9.80
CA ARG A 37 -12.73 -8.11 10.46
C ARG A 37 -13.54 -9.06 9.59
N LYS A 38 -13.66 -8.79 8.30
CA LYS A 38 -14.50 -9.58 7.37
C LYS A 38 -13.94 -10.98 7.13
N ILE A 39 -12.61 -11.13 7.11
CA ILE A 39 -11.94 -12.42 6.92
C ILE A 39 -11.69 -13.19 8.21
N ASP A 40 -12.10 -12.63 9.37
CA ASP A 40 -11.97 -13.25 10.69
C ASP A 40 -10.52 -13.71 11.00
N MET A 41 -9.58 -12.79 10.77
CA MET A 41 -8.16 -12.98 11.05
C MET A 41 -7.71 -12.14 12.24
N THR A 42 -6.76 -12.68 13.00
CA THR A 42 -6.16 -11.97 14.12
C THR A 42 -5.18 -10.91 13.62
N MET A 43 -5.48 -9.65 13.93
CA MET A 43 -4.55 -8.53 13.74
C MET A 43 -3.41 -8.61 14.75
N ILE A 44 -2.17 -8.68 14.28
CA ILE A 44 -0.95 -8.71 15.10
C ILE A 44 -0.36 -7.30 15.23
N LEU A 45 -0.34 -6.55 14.13
CA LEU A 45 0.04 -5.14 14.07
C LEU A 45 -1.07 -4.38 13.34
N PRO A 46 -1.57 -3.25 13.88
CA PRO A 46 -2.54 -2.43 13.17
C PRO A 46 -1.95 -1.86 11.87
N PRO A 47 -2.79 -1.33 10.98
CA PRO A 47 -2.32 -0.70 9.75
C PRO A 47 -1.22 0.34 9.99
N VAL A 48 -0.03 0.09 9.42
CA VAL A 48 1.08 1.04 9.39
C VAL A 48 1.08 1.70 8.02
N THR A 49 0.88 3.01 8.00
CA THR A 49 0.79 3.82 6.78
C THR A 49 2.07 4.62 6.60
N VAL A 50 2.65 4.56 5.41
CA VAL A 50 3.81 5.35 5.00
C VAL A 50 3.46 6.14 3.74
N LYS A 51 3.69 7.45 3.76
CA LYS A 51 3.56 8.30 2.57
C LYS A 51 4.80 8.17 1.69
N PHE A 52 4.62 7.99 0.39
CA PHE A 52 5.69 8.11 -0.62
C PHE A 52 5.39 9.32 -1.52
N PRO A 53 6.42 9.95 -2.11
CA PRO A 53 7.49 9.31 -2.86
C PRO A 53 8.79 9.27 -2.06
N HIS A 54 9.41 8.09 -1.96
CA HIS A 54 10.83 7.99 -1.58
C HIS A 54 11.77 8.55 -2.68
N ALA A 55 11.23 9.13 -3.78
CA ALA A 55 12.00 9.80 -4.82
C ALA A 55 12.74 11.06 -4.35
N THR A 56 12.53 11.48 -3.09
CA THR A 56 13.22 12.60 -2.44
C THR A 56 14.44 12.17 -1.63
N SER A 57 14.60 10.88 -1.28
CA SER A 57 15.60 10.46 -0.27
C SER A 57 17.06 10.68 -0.72
N GLU A 58 17.38 10.39 -1.99
CA GLU A 58 18.74 10.61 -2.52
C GLU A 58 19.05 12.10 -2.68
N MET A 59 18.07 12.90 -3.10
CA MET A 59 18.23 14.35 -3.26
C MET A 59 18.34 15.04 -1.89
N GLN A 60 17.59 14.59 -0.88
CA GLN A 60 17.73 15.04 0.50
C GLN A 60 19.11 14.68 1.07
N ARG A 61 19.64 13.49 0.78
CA ARG A 61 20.99 13.11 1.21
C ARG A 61 22.07 13.96 0.54
N LEU A 62 21.90 14.29 -0.74
CA LEU A 62 22.79 15.20 -1.45
C LEU A 62 22.76 16.60 -0.84
N LEU A 63 21.56 17.12 -0.53
CA LEU A 63 21.40 18.42 0.15
C LEU A 63 22.12 18.42 1.51
N LEU A 64 21.95 17.37 2.30
CA LEU A 64 22.61 17.21 3.60
C LEU A 64 24.14 17.23 3.46
N ASN A 65 24.70 16.54 2.46
CA ASN A 65 26.14 16.54 2.21
C ASN A 65 26.66 17.94 1.83
N LEU A 66 25.92 18.66 0.98
CA LEU A 66 26.26 20.04 0.62
C LEU A 66 26.24 20.96 1.85
N GLU A 67 25.28 20.78 2.75
CA GLU A 67 25.22 21.53 4.00
C GLU A 67 26.43 21.24 4.91
N LEU A 68 26.82 19.97 5.05
CA LEU A 68 28.00 19.57 5.83
C LEU A 68 29.32 20.09 5.25
N GLU A 69 29.39 20.30 3.93
CA GLU A 69 30.54 20.91 3.25
C GLU A 69 30.55 22.44 3.29
N GLY A 70 29.53 23.08 3.89
CA GLY A 70 29.40 24.53 3.93
C GLY A 70 28.91 25.14 2.60
N LEU A 71 28.29 24.34 1.74
CA LEU A 71 27.73 24.71 0.43
C LEU A 71 26.20 24.86 0.46
N ALA A 72 25.61 25.06 1.65
CA ALA A 72 24.17 25.16 1.85
C ALA A 72 23.50 26.25 0.98
N ASP A 73 24.21 27.33 0.68
CA ASP A 73 23.69 28.49 -0.06
C ASP A 73 24.13 28.52 -1.53
N CYS A 74 24.75 27.45 -2.03
CA CYS A 74 25.15 27.39 -3.44
C CYS A 74 23.93 27.27 -4.37
N GLN A 75 24.08 27.73 -5.61
CA GLN A 75 23.04 27.63 -6.64
C GLN A 75 22.53 26.19 -6.81
N THR A 76 23.40 25.19 -6.68
CA THR A 76 23.05 23.77 -6.78
C THR A 76 22.14 23.34 -5.63
N ALA A 77 22.46 23.72 -4.39
CA ALA A 77 21.64 23.39 -3.22
C ALA A 77 20.24 24.00 -3.36
N GLU A 78 20.14 25.23 -3.86
CA GLU A 78 18.86 25.91 -4.03
C GLU A 78 18.01 25.29 -5.15
N ALA A 79 18.62 24.90 -6.27
CA ALA A 79 17.92 24.16 -7.32
C ALA A 79 17.39 22.82 -6.81
N ILE A 80 18.19 22.10 -6.00
CA ILE A 80 17.77 20.83 -5.39
C ILE A 80 16.59 21.04 -4.42
N ARG A 81 16.58 22.12 -3.63
CA ARG A 81 15.46 22.44 -2.73
C ARG A 81 14.17 22.68 -3.51
N GLU A 82 14.21 23.42 -4.61
CA GLU A 82 13.02 23.67 -5.43
C GLU A 82 12.52 22.39 -6.12
N ASP A 83 13.42 21.57 -6.66
CA ASP A 83 13.07 20.27 -7.25
C ASP A 83 12.43 19.33 -6.21
N LEU A 84 12.95 19.33 -4.98
CA LEU A 84 12.37 18.57 -3.86
C LEU A 84 10.96 19.06 -3.52
N ARG A 85 10.76 20.39 -3.47
CA ARG A 85 9.46 21.01 -3.18
C ARG A 85 8.43 20.65 -4.25
N GLN A 86 8.80 20.70 -5.53
CA GLN A 86 7.91 20.29 -6.63
C GLN A 86 7.58 18.79 -6.56
N ARG A 87 8.55 17.93 -6.29
CA ARG A 87 8.31 16.47 -6.19
C ARG A 87 7.39 16.08 -5.04
N GLU A 88 7.42 16.80 -3.92
CA GLU A 88 6.47 16.60 -2.81
C GLU A 88 5.03 16.95 -3.20
N GLU A 89 4.85 17.90 -4.12
CA GLU A 89 3.55 18.30 -4.66
C GLU A 89 3.09 17.35 -5.79
N GLU A 90 4.02 16.83 -6.61
CA GLU A 90 3.73 16.05 -7.82
C GLU A 90 3.55 14.55 -7.61
N ALA A 91 4.37 13.93 -6.76
CA ALA A 91 4.27 12.51 -6.47
C ALA A 91 3.77 12.34 -5.04
N TYR A 92 2.61 11.72 -4.86
CA TYR A 92 2.00 11.54 -3.55
C TYR A 92 1.18 10.25 -3.54
N GLY A 93 1.28 9.47 -2.46
CA GLY A 93 0.55 8.23 -2.30
C GLY A 93 0.90 7.53 -0.99
N PHE A 94 0.19 6.45 -0.67
CA PHE A 94 0.36 5.72 0.58
C PHE A 94 0.62 4.24 0.34
N SER A 95 1.59 3.71 1.08
CA SER A 95 1.78 2.28 1.28
C SER A 95 1.33 1.93 2.68
N THR A 96 0.32 1.07 2.80
CA THR A 96 -0.23 0.68 4.10
C THR A 96 -0.20 -0.84 4.24
N PHE A 97 0.33 -1.32 5.36
CA PHE A 97 0.43 -2.74 5.69
C PHE A 97 -0.26 -3.03 7.01
N VAL A 98 -1.02 -4.12 7.06
CA VAL A 98 -1.51 -4.70 8.32
C VAL A 98 -0.96 -6.12 8.45
N MET A 99 -0.33 -6.39 9.60
CA MET A 99 0.18 -7.73 9.90
C MET A 99 -0.93 -8.51 10.57
N ILE A 100 -1.26 -9.67 10.00
CA ILE A 100 -2.20 -10.62 10.57
C ILE A 100 -1.44 -11.92 10.89
N ALA A 101 -2.05 -12.81 11.67
CA ALA A 101 -1.40 -14.08 12.02
C ALA A 101 -0.93 -14.84 10.76
N GLU A 102 0.37 -15.11 10.67
CA GLU A 102 1.04 -15.90 9.63
C GLU A 102 0.91 -15.37 8.18
N SER A 103 0.52 -14.10 8.00
CA SER A 103 0.29 -13.51 6.68
C SER A 103 0.22 -11.97 6.73
N HIS A 104 -0.34 -11.29 5.72
CA HIS A 104 -0.41 -9.83 5.65
C HIS A 104 -1.48 -9.36 4.67
N ILE A 105 -1.92 -8.11 4.84
CA ILE A 105 -2.71 -7.39 3.84
C ILE A 105 -2.01 -6.06 3.58
N SER A 106 -1.93 -5.66 2.32
CA SER A 106 -1.25 -4.42 1.92
C SER A 106 -1.97 -3.69 0.81
N ILE A 107 -1.80 -2.38 0.78
CA ILE A 107 -2.28 -1.52 -0.31
C ILE A 107 -1.25 -0.44 -0.62
N HIS A 108 -1.03 -0.24 -1.92
CA HIS A 108 -0.22 0.83 -2.48
C HIS A 108 -1.10 1.69 -3.36
N THR A 109 -1.24 2.96 -3.02
CA THR A 109 -2.08 3.92 -3.74
C THR A 109 -1.24 4.87 -4.58
N PHE A 110 -1.70 5.12 -5.80
CA PHE A 110 -1.12 6.05 -6.78
C PHE A 110 -2.23 7.01 -7.23
N PRO A 111 -2.63 7.97 -6.37
CA PRO A 111 -3.64 8.98 -6.64
C PRO A 111 -3.55 9.66 -8.01
N GLU A 112 -2.34 9.99 -8.46
CA GLU A 112 -2.06 10.65 -9.75
C GLU A 112 -2.45 9.79 -10.95
N LEU A 113 -2.47 8.47 -10.78
CA LEU A 113 -2.89 7.50 -11.79
C LEU A 113 -4.34 7.02 -11.56
N ASN A 114 -5.03 7.54 -10.54
CA ASN A 114 -6.26 6.97 -10.00
C ASN A 114 -6.15 5.44 -9.80
N TYR A 115 -5.01 4.97 -9.30
CA TYR A 115 -4.67 3.56 -9.28
C TYR A 115 -4.33 3.09 -7.87
N PHE A 116 -4.64 1.84 -7.56
CA PHE A 116 -4.02 1.14 -6.44
C PHE A 116 -3.71 -0.31 -6.78
N SER A 117 -2.73 -0.85 -6.07
CA SER A 117 -2.46 -2.28 -6.00
C SER A 117 -2.70 -2.77 -4.57
N PHE A 118 -3.37 -3.89 -4.42
CA PHE A 118 -3.82 -4.42 -3.14
C PHE A 118 -3.58 -5.93 -3.05
N ASP A 119 -3.11 -6.36 -1.89
CA ASP A 119 -2.87 -7.76 -1.57
C ASP A 119 -3.64 -8.13 -0.31
N CYS A 120 -4.43 -9.20 -0.38
CA CYS A 120 -5.00 -9.87 0.78
C CYS A 120 -4.46 -11.30 0.83
N TYR A 121 -3.42 -11.52 1.62
CA TYR A 121 -2.86 -12.84 1.87
C TYR A 121 -3.32 -13.33 3.24
N SER A 122 -3.98 -14.49 3.29
CA SER A 122 -4.38 -15.15 4.52
C SER A 122 -4.00 -16.63 4.50
N CYS A 123 -3.59 -17.17 5.65
CA CYS A 123 -3.43 -18.61 5.84
C CYS A 123 -4.80 -19.34 5.93
N LYS A 124 -5.91 -18.63 6.15
CA LYS A 124 -7.26 -19.18 6.11
C LYS A 124 -7.95 -18.92 4.77
N TRP A 125 -9.00 -19.69 4.52
CA TRP A 125 -9.91 -19.44 3.41
C TRP A 125 -10.69 -18.13 3.63
N PHE A 126 -10.86 -17.35 2.56
CA PHE A 126 -11.81 -16.24 2.51
C PHE A 126 -12.49 -16.14 1.13
N SER A 127 -13.62 -15.45 1.08
CA SER A 127 -14.36 -15.15 -0.15
C SER A 127 -13.76 -13.92 -0.82
N ALA A 128 -13.25 -14.08 -2.05
CA ALA A 128 -12.75 -12.98 -2.85
C ALA A 128 -13.88 -11.98 -3.20
N ASP A 129 -15.08 -12.46 -3.50
CA ASP A 129 -16.23 -11.63 -3.83
C ASP A 129 -16.54 -10.61 -2.72
N LYS A 130 -16.49 -11.03 -1.45
CA LYS A 130 -16.69 -10.14 -0.30
C LYS A 130 -15.61 -9.05 -0.20
N ILE A 131 -14.38 -9.36 -0.58
CA ILE A 131 -13.27 -8.40 -0.60
C ILE A 131 -13.49 -7.41 -1.73
N GLU A 132 -13.93 -7.87 -2.90
CA GLU A 132 -14.26 -7.00 -4.01
C GLU A 132 -15.46 -6.08 -3.74
N GLU A 133 -16.46 -6.55 -2.99
CA GLU A 133 -17.58 -5.72 -2.52
C GLU A 133 -17.07 -4.54 -1.68
N ILE A 134 -16.21 -4.82 -0.70
CA ILE A 134 -15.60 -3.77 0.15
C ILE A 134 -14.74 -2.83 -0.71
N ILE A 135 -13.94 -3.35 -1.65
CA ILE A 135 -13.20 -2.51 -2.60
C ILE A 135 -14.13 -1.58 -3.39
N ARG A 136 -15.29 -2.09 -3.84
CA ARG A 136 -16.28 -1.29 -4.59
C ARG A 136 -16.87 -0.18 -3.73
N GLU A 137 -17.13 -0.45 -2.46
CA GLU A 137 -17.65 0.54 -1.50
C GLU A 137 -16.66 1.66 -1.23
N TYR A 138 -15.38 1.34 -1.02
CA TYR A 138 -14.35 2.34 -0.68
C TYR A 138 -13.78 3.08 -1.90
N PHE A 139 -13.54 2.40 -3.02
CA PHE A 139 -12.72 2.98 -4.09
C PHE A 139 -13.47 3.17 -5.42
N GLN A 140 -14.68 2.63 -5.54
CA GLN A 140 -15.51 2.74 -6.74
C GLN A 140 -14.69 2.50 -8.04
N PRO A 141 -14.02 1.35 -8.17
CA PRO A 141 -13.12 1.09 -9.27
C PRO A 141 -13.90 1.01 -10.60
N VAL A 142 -13.36 1.65 -11.62
CA VAL A 142 -13.86 1.60 -13.00
C VAL A 142 -13.38 0.32 -13.69
N LYS A 143 -12.18 -0.16 -13.32
CA LYS A 143 -11.60 -1.38 -13.88
C LYS A 143 -10.78 -2.09 -12.81
N THR A 144 -10.95 -3.40 -12.70
CA THR A 144 -10.17 -4.25 -11.80
C THR A 144 -9.53 -5.39 -12.58
N ARG A 145 -8.32 -5.78 -12.15
CA ARG A 145 -7.67 -7.03 -12.51
C ARG A 145 -7.43 -7.80 -11.23
N ILE A 146 -7.99 -8.99 -11.15
CA ILE A 146 -7.98 -9.80 -9.94
C ILE A 146 -7.26 -11.11 -10.22
N GLN A 147 -6.35 -11.50 -9.33
CA GLN A 147 -5.65 -12.77 -9.36
C GLN A 147 -5.80 -13.45 -8.01
N LEU A 148 -6.18 -14.73 -8.01
CA LEU A 148 -6.34 -15.52 -6.79
C LEU A 148 -5.39 -16.71 -6.81
N LEU A 149 -4.44 -16.72 -5.89
CA LEU A 149 -3.46 -17.78 -5.74
C LEU A 149 -3.78 -18.63 -4.50
N LYS A 150 -3.63 -19.94 -4.63
CA LYS A 150 -3.72 -20.86 -3.48
C LYS A 150 -2.39 -20.85 -2.73
N ARG A 151 -2.44 -20.56 -1.44
CA ARG A 151 -1.29 -20.50 -0.54
C ARG A 151 -1.47 -21.52 0.58
N ARG A 152 -1.31 -22.79 0.22
CA ARG A 152 -1.51 -23.90 1.16
C ARG A 152 -0.23 -24.20 1.92
N ILE A 153 -0.33 -24.37 3.23
CA ILE A 153 0.79 -24.75 4.08
C ILE A 153 0.80 -26.28 4.19
N PRO A 154 1.87 -26.96 3.75
CA PRO A 154 1.94 -28.42 3.81
C PRO A 154 2.01 -28.91 5.26
N GLU A 155 1.42 -30.08 5.51
CA GLU A 155 1.70 -30.84 6.73
C GLU A 155 3.16 -31.32 6.70
N ILE A 156 3.97 -30.90 7.66
CA ILE A 156 5.25 -31.55 7.94
C ILE A 156 4.93 -32.74 8.84
N LYS A 157 4.99 -33.95 8.27
CA LYS A 157 5.01 -35.20 9.04
C LYS A 157 6.41 -35.46 9.57
#